data_AF-A0A7S2EBJ3-F1
#
_entry.id   AF-A0A7S2EBJ3-F1
#
_cell.length_a   1.000
_cell.length_b   1.000
_cell.length_c   1.000
_cell.angle_alpha   90.00
_cell.angle_beta   90.00
_cell.angle_gamma   90.00
#
_symmetry.space_group_name_H-M   'P 1'
#
loop_
_entity.id
_entity.type
_entity.pdbx_description
1 polymer ?
#
loop_
_entity_poly.entity_id
_entity_poly.type
_entity_poly.pdbx_seq_one_letter_code
_entity_poly.pdbx_strand_id
1 'polypeptide(L)'
;MPPTGQASFTHSSSFVRSVCSQDNLLTANGTSSCQDVCVPASGCDPLGNDAFVSDDVRSCVAYSACHTVTGDGIAPAPSNISLICSAEVVAEDPLACEEACAPAACCHADNEFERCHIKQFLTCLDYAHCQNLRNSTKVVPAPPDIDEICGIDRDNNAECISTCMEAACCLIPPDTAGSCLHSDFISCATYAWCGGLFLPPINSAVEPPPDNLTDICSLDNIFMQSENRNKCVEACEEAACCGSLIGNCFEDDPFGCMEYAPCAALPLTGGSLSHAPDNLTEMCSLETLTSAPGAGDNCANACEDAMCCVAPGDENCLDDGNFLACSEYLVCATLLIEGGGLEDPPENITDVCSWDNVQDAEGCAECRNLCNTASCCVTLGEGNCLAGNLETCAKWALSPCVLSSLCKEDEDDTPSLPPDHLPPTGQA
;
A
#
# COMPACT_ATOMS: atom_id res chain seq x y z
N MET A 1 -14.05 -27.66 -35.98
CA MET A 1 -14.90 -26.95 -35.01
C MET A 1 -13.97 -25.98 -34.30
N PRO A 2 -14.21 -24.66 -34.33
CA PRO A 2 -13.45 -23.75 -33.49
C PRO A 2 -13.58 -24.20 -32.03
N PRO A 3 -12.54 -24.02 -31.19
CA PRO A 3 -12.66 -24.31 -29.77
C PRO A 3 -13.87 -23.55 -29.23
N THR A 4 -14.78 -24.30 -28.61
CA THR A 4 -15.96 -23.74 -27.94
C THR A 4 -15.48 -22.87 -26.80
N GLY A 5 -15.48 -21.54 -26.97
CA GLY A 5 -15.13 -20.60 -25.90
C GLY A 5 -14.54 -19.25 -26.31
N GLN A 6 -14.12 -19.04 -27.56
CA GLN A 6 -13.55 -17.73 -27.93
C GLN A 6 -14.61 -16.62 -27.86
N ALA A 7 -14.40 -15.66 -26.96
CA ALA A 7 -15.19 -14.45 -26.88
C ALA A 7 -15.11 -13.70 -28.22
N SER A 8 -16.26 -13.34 -28.77
CA SER A 8 -16.34 -12.56 -30.00
C SER A 8 -16.40 -11.08 -29.62
N PHE A 9 -15.26 -10.40 -29.64
CA PHE A 9 -15.20 -8.94 -29.54
C PHE A 9 -15.70 -8.33 -30.85
N THR A 10 -16.84 -7.64 -30.80
CA THR A 10 -17.56 -7.16 -32.01
C THR A 10 -17.68 -5.64 -32.07
N HIS A 11 -17.21 -4.94 -31.05
CA HIS A 11 -17.32 -3.50 -30.93
C HIS A 11 -15.94 -2.84 -30.99
N SER A 12 -15.87 -1.66 -31.61
CA SER A 12 -14.67 -0.82 -31.55
C SER A 12 -14.53 -0.19 -30.17
N SER A 13 -13.32 0.21 -29.83
CA SER A 13 -13.00 0.88 -28.57
C SER A 13 -13.78 2.20 -28.41
N SER A 14 -13.94 2.95 -29.50
CA SER A 14 -14.73 4.19 -29.54
C SER A 14 -16.21 3.95 -29.22
N PHE A 15 -16.78 2.84 -29.70
CA PHE A 15 -18.15 2.44 -29.39
C PHE A 15 -18.29 2.08 -27.91
N VAL A 16 -17.40 1.24 -27.39
CA VAL A 16 -17.44 0.82 -25.97
C VAL A 16 -17.33 2.03 -25.05
N ARG A 17 -16.35 2.93 -25.29
CA ARG A 17 -16.20 4.19 -24.54
C ARG A 17 -17.42 5.09 -24.62
N SER A 18 -18.05 5.19 -25.79
CA SER A 18 -19.26 5.98 -25.95
C SER A 18 -20.39 5.41 -25.07
N VAL A 19 -20.65 4.11 -25.15
CA VAL A 19 -21.72 3.45 -24.37
C VAL A 19 -21.44 3.49 -22.87
N CYS A 20 -20.18 3.29 -22.47
CA CYS A 20 -19.74 3.26 -21.07
C CYS A 20 -19.23 4.62 -20.56
N SER A 21 -19.50 5.71 -21.28
CA SER A 21 -19.13 7.06 -20.84
C SER A 21 -19.85 7.47 -19.56
N GLN A 22 -19.24 8.35 -18.78
CA GLN A 22 -19.80 8.85 -17.53
C GLN A 22 -21.24 9.37 -17.71
N ASP A 23 -21.49 10.16 -18.74
CA ASP A 23 -22.81 10.73 -19.05
C ASP A 23 -23.87 9.65 -19.31
N ASN A 24 -23.50 8.57 -20.01
CA ASN A 24 -24.42 7.47 -20.28
C ASN A 24 -24.68 6.63 -19.03
N LEU A 25 -23.66 6.38 -18.20
CA LEU A 25 -23.80 5.62 -16.96
C LEU A 25 -24.74 6.29 -15.95
N LEU A 26 -24.89 7.61 -15.99
CA LEU A 26 -25.88 8.34 -15.16
C LEU A 26 -27.34 8.03 -15.54
N THR A 27 -27.58 7.37 -16.67
CA THR A 27 -28.91 6.96 -17.10
C THR A 27 -29.16 5.48 -16.79
N ALA A 28 -30.40 5.14 -16.41
CA ALA A 28 -30.78 3.76 -16.13
C ALA A 28 -30.56 2.82 -17.34
N ASN A 29 -30.78 3.32 -18.56
CA ASN A 29 -30.56 2.55 -19.77
C ASN A 29 -29.08 2.43 -20.13
N GLY A 30 -28.27 3.45 -19.86
CA GLY A 30 -26.85 3.45 -20.20
C GLY A 30 -26.05 2.48 -19.33
N THR A 31 -26.36 2.36 -18.03
CA THR A 31 -25.75 1.31 -17.18
C THR A 31 -26.02 -0.09 -17.75
N SER A 32 -27.29 -0.40 -18.08
CA SER A 32 -27.64 -1.71 -18.67
C SER A 32 -26.98 -1.92 -20.03
N SER A 33 -26.91 -0.87 -20.87
CA SER A 33 -26.30 -0.96 -22.19
C SER A 33 -24.79 -1.19 -22.10
N CYS A 34 -24.11 -0.52 -21.17
CA CYS A 34 -22.69 -0.75 -20.91
C CYS A 34 -22.47 -2.17 -20.39
N GLN A 35 -23.26 -2.65 -19.42
CA GLN A 35 -23.20 -4.04 -18.95
C GLN A 35 -23.32 -5.05 -20.09
N ASP A 36 -24.31 -4.87 -20.98
CA ASP A 36 -24.53 -5.77 -22.12
C ASP A 36 -23.35 -5.78 -23.10
N VAL A 37 -22.80 -4.60 -23.40
CA VAL A 37 -21.62 -4.45 -24.28
C VAL A 37 -20.38 -5.04 -23.65
N CYS A 38 -20.25 -4.99 -22.32
CA CYS A 38 -19.08 -5.45 -21.58
C CYS A 38 -19.06 -6.94 -21.25
N VAL A 39 -20.12 -7.70 -21.54
CA VAL A 39 -20.16 -9.16 -21.33
C VAL A 39 -18.96 -9.89 -21.95
N PRO A 40 -18.52 -9.60 -23.20
CA PRO A 40 -17.35 -10.27 -23.78
C PRO A 40 -16.03 -9.94 -23.06
N ALA A 41 -15.98 -8.82 -22.34
CA ALA A 41 -14.79 -8.36 -21.61
C ALA A 41 -14.77 -8.80 -20.15
N SER A 42 -15.71 -9.64 -19.69
CA SER A 42 -15.69 -10.15 -18.32
C SER A 42 -14.43 -10.96 -17.98
N GLY A 43 -13.77 -11.53 -19.00
CA GLY A 43 -12.48 -12.23 -18.87
C GLY A 43 -11.25 -11.35 -19.13
N CYS A 44 -11.44 -10.03 -19.30
CA CYS A 44 -10.35 -9.08 -19.51
C CYS A 44 -9.81 -8.48 -18.22
N ASP A 45 -10.46 -8.75 -17.08
CA ASP A 45 -9.89 -8.47 -15.78
C ASP A 45 -8.79 -9.50 -15.51
N PRO A 46 -7.51 -9.10 -15.47
CA PRO A 46 -6.42 -10.03 -15.16
C PRO A 46 -6.58 -10.66 -13.77
N LEU A 47 -7.39 -10.07 -12.88
CA LEU A 47 -7.64 -10.58 -11.53
C LEU A 47 -8.92 -11.43 -11.44
N GLY A 48 -9.67 -11.56 -12.54
CA GLY A 48 -10.89 -12.35 -12.60
C GLY A 48 -10.60 -13.86 -12.66
N ASN A 49 -11.49 -14.67 -12.08
CA ASN A 49 -11.37 -16.15 -12.06
C ASN A 49 -11.39 -16.80 -13.45
N ASP A 50 -11.80 -16.07 -14.49
CA ASP A 50 -11.92 -16.53 -15.88
C ASP A 50 -11.02 -15.71 -16.83
N ALA A 51 -9.85 -15.25 -16.36
CA ALA A 51 -8.97 -14.38 -17.15
C ALA A 51 -8.49 -15.07 -18.44
N PHE A 52 -8.85 -14.52 -19.61
CA PHE A 52 -8.30 -14.88 -20.93
C PHE A 52 -7.49 -13.74 -21.53
N VAL A 53 -7.01 -12.81 -20.70
CA VAL A 53 -6.16 -11.68 -21.12
C VAL A 53 -5.01 -12.17 -22.02
N SER A 54 -4.59 -13.43 -21.83
CA SER A 54 -3.54 -14.10 -22.61
C SER A 54 -3.74 -14.18 -24.10
N ASP A 55 -4.97 -14.39 -24.56
CA ASP A 55 -5.20 -14.80 -25.94
C ASP A 55 -5.46 -13.59 -26.84
N ASP A 56 -5.90 -12.46 -26.27
CA ASP A 56 -6.21 -11.25 -27.02
C ASP A 56 -6.19 -9.95 -26.17
N VAL A 57 -5.01 -9.57 -25.68
CA VAL A 57 -4.78 -8.28 -24.99
C VAL A 57 -5.34 -7.09 -25.79
N ARG A 58 -5.32 -7.16 -27.13
CA ARG A 58 -5.83 -6.07 -28.00
C ARG A 58 -7.30 -5.82 -27.78
N SER A 59 -8.06 -6.91 -27.73
CA SER A 59 -9.48 -6.87 -27.44
C SER A 59 -9.75 -6.35 -26.03
N CYS A 60 -8.95 -6.73 -25.04
CA CYS A 60 -9.11 -6.21 -23.67
C CYS A 60 -8.82 -4.71 -23.55
N VAL A 61 -7.81 -4.20 -24.27
CA VAL A 61 -7.53 -2.75 -24.33
C VAL A 61 -8.73 -1.97 -24.92
N ALA A 62 -9.36 -2.51 -25.97
CA ALA A 62 -10.54 -1.88 -26.58
C ALA A 62 -11.75 -1.82 -25.62
N TYR A 63 -11.78 -2.68 -24.61
CA TYR A 63 -12.86 -2.75 -23.63
C TYR A 63 -12.46 -2.18 -22.26
N SER A 64 -11.36 -1.43 -22.15
CA SER A 64 -10.88 -0.85 -20.89
C SER A 64 -11.97 -0.09 -20.11
N ALA A 65 -12.82 0.71 -20.77
CA ALA A 65 -13.93 1.45 -20.15
C ALA A 65 -14.98 0.56 -19.43
N CYS A 66 -14.97 -0.75 -19.67
CA CYS A 66 -15.81 -1.71 -18.96
C CYS A 66 -15.42 -1.93 -17.50
N HIS A 67 -14.27 -1.42 -17.05
CA HIS A 67 -13.85 -1.49 -15.65
C HIS A 67 -14.91 -0.92 -14.69
N THR A 68 -15.68 0.08 -15.15
CA THR A 68 -16.77 0.68 -14.36
C THR A 68 -17.87 -0.30 -13.95
N VAL A 69 -18.06 -1.38 -14.71
CA VAL A 69 -19.06 -2.41 -14.43
C VAL A 69 -18.59 -3.38 -13.34
N THR A 70 -17.28 -3.54 -13.16
CA THR A 70 -16.72 -4.47 -12.16
C THR A 70 -16.75 -3.91 -10.74
N GLY A 71 -17.10 -2.62 -10.58
CA GLY A 71 -17.38 -2.02 -9.27
C GLY A 71 -16.13 -1.62 -8.49
N ASP A 72 -15.03 -1.32 -9.19
CA ASP A 72 -13.79 -0.77 -8.61
C ASP A 72 -13.98 0.59 -7.90
N GLY A 73 -15.15 1.22 -8.09
CA GLY A 73 -15.52 2.49 -7.49
C GLY A 73 -14.89 3.71 -8.17
N ILE A 74 -14.15 3.50 -9.27
CA ILE A 74 -13.54 4.57 -10.05
C ILE A 74 -14.44 4.90 -11.23
N ALA A 75 -14.76 6.19 -11.38
CA ALA A 75 -15.56 6.66 -12.52
C ALA A 75 -14.82 6.38 -13.85
N PRO A 76 -15.53 6.14 -14.97
CA PRO A 76 -14.87 6.01 -16.27
C PRO A 76 -14.11 7.29 -16.61
N ALA A 77 -13.08 7.16 -17.44
CA ALA A 77 -12.39 8.32 -17.96
C ALA A 77 -13.38 9.22 -18.75
N PRO A 78 -13.24 10.56 -18.68
CA PRO A 78 -13.98 11.45 -19.55
C PRO A 78 -13.75 11.08 -21.02
N SER A 79 -14.80 11.11 -21.85
CA SER A 79 -14.69 10.71 -23.27
C SER A 79 -13.72 11.55 -24.09
N ASN A 80 -13.36 12.74 -23.58
CA ASN A 80 -12.38 13.65 -24.16
C ASN A 80 -11.05 13.68 -23.40
N ILE A 81 -10.75 12.68 -22.57
CA ILE A 81 -9.49 12.61 -21.81
C ILE A 81 -8.26 12.67 -22.72
N SER A 82 -8.33 12.08 -23.92
CA SER A 82 -7.27 12.15 -24.92
C SER A 82 -6.96 13.56 -25.41
N LEU A 83 -7.99 14.42 -25.44
CA LEU A 83 -7.86 15.82 -25.82
C LEU A 83 -7.38 16.68 -24.64
N ILE A 84 -7.97 16.50 -23.45
CA ILE A 84 -7.61 17.26 -22.24
C ILE A 84 -6.17 16.94 -21.83
N CYS A 85 -5.79 15.67 -21.91
CA CYS A 85 -4.48 15.18 -21.49
C CYS A 85 -3.55 14.92 -22.68
N SER A 86 -3.72 15.62 -23.81
CA SER A 86 -2.73 15.55 -24.88
C SER A 86 -1.40 16.14 -24.41
N ALA A 87 -0.27 15.70 -24.98
CA ALA A 87 1.05 16.20 -24.58
C ALA A 87 1.17 17.72 -24.76
N GLU A 88 0.54 18.26 -25.81
CA GLU A 88 0.49 19.69 -26.08
C GLU A 88 -0.33 20.44 -25.04
N VAL A 89 -1.52 19.94 -24.68
CA VAL A 89 -2.40 20.59 -23.70
C VAL A 89 -1.80 20.53 -22.31
N VAL A 90 -1.23 19.39 -21.89
CA VAL A 90 -0.56 19.25 -20.58
C VAL A 90 0.64 20.20 -20.45
N ALA A 91 1.37 20.45 -21.53
CA ALA A 91 2.48 21.40 -21.52
C ALA A 91 2.02 22.87 -21.33
N GLU A 92 0.78 23.19 -21.69
CA GLU A 92 0.19 24.54 -21.57
C GLU A 92 -0.63 24.71 -20.28
N ASP A 93 -1.45 23.72 -19.93
CA ASP A 93 -2.38 23.72 -18.79
C ASP A 93 -2.52 22.31 -18.18
N PRO A 94 -1.58 21.88 -17.31
CA PRO A 94 -1.63 20.56 -16.70
C PRO A 94 -2.82 20.40 -15.75
N LEU A 95 -3.35 21.50 -15.18
CA LEU A 95 -4.38 21.45 -14.14
C LEU A 95 -5.69 20.82 -14.65
N ALA A 96 -6.09 21.14 -15.88
CA ALA A 96 -7.29 20.55 -16.47
C ALA A 96 -7.16 19.02 -16.63
N CYS A 97 -5.95 18.53 -16.96
CA CYS A 97 -5.69 17.10 -17.03
C CYS A 97 -5.61 16.48 -15.63
N GLU A 98 -4.95 17.11 -14.65
CA GLU A 98 -4.92 16.65 -13.25
C GLU A 98 -6.32 16.49 -12.67
N GLU A 99 -7.22 17.46 -12.90
CA GLU A 99 -8.62 17.38 -12.46
C GLU A 99 -9.37 16.23 -13.12
N ALA A 100 -9.17 16.00 -14.42
CA ALA A 100 -9.78 14.89 -15.15
C ALA A 100 -9.24 13.53 -14.70
N CYS A 101 -7.95 13.47 -14.31
CA CYS A 101 -7.24 12.26 -13.92
C CYS A 101 -7.34 11.95 -12.41
N ALA A 102 -7.82 12.88 -11.59
CA ALA A 102 -7.93 12.73 -10.14
C ALA A 102 -8.58 11.42 -9.66
N PRO A 103 -9.66 10.89 -10.30
CA PRO A 103 -10.25 9.61 -9.89
C PRO A 103 -9.30 8.41 -9.99
N ALA A 104 -8.29 8.49 -10.86
CA ALA A 104 -7.32 7.44 -11.14
C ALA A 104 -5.88 7.94 -10.93
N ALA A 105 -5.65 8.82 -9.96
CA ALA A 105 -4.34 9.44 -9.72
C ALA A 105 -3.21 8.41 -9.51
N CYS A 106 -3.53 7.26 -8.89
CA CYS A 106 -2.58 6.16 -8.71
C CYS A 106 -2.08 5.59 -10.04
N CYS A 107 -2.84 5.69 -11.15
CA CYS A 107 -2.40 5.17 -12.44
C CYS A 107 -1.22 5.97 -13.01
N HIS A 108 -1.02 7.23 -12.62
CA HIS A 108 0.05 8.09 -13.15
C HIS A 108 0.97 8.63 -12.07
N ALA A 109 1.07 7.94 -10.93
CA ALA A 109 2.04 8.31 -9.90
C ALA A 109 3.48 8.13 -10.41
N ASP A 110 4.35 9.11 -10.14
CA ASP A 110 5.78 9.02 -10.45
C ASP A 110 6.44 7.91 -9.61
N ASN A 111 6.01 7.75 -8.35
CA ASN A 111 6.48 6.72 -7.43
C ASN A 111 5.85 5.35 -7.77
N GLU A 112 6.70 4.33 -7.98
CA GLU A 112 6.27 2.96 -8.31
C GLU A 112 5.39 2.33 -7.22
N PHE A 113 5.61 2.65 -5.94
CA PHE A 113 4.80 2.12 -4.83
C PHE A 113 3.38 2.66 -4.80
N GLU A 114 3.17 3.84 -5.39
CA GLU A 114 1.84 4.47 -5.46
C GLU A 114 1.09 4.04 -6.72
N ARG A 115 1.76 3.32 -7.65
CA ARG A 115 1.14 2.86 -8.88
C ARG A 115 0.20 1.70 -8.61
N CYS A 116 -1.03 1.82 -9.09
CA CYS A 116 -2.07 0.80 -8.96
C CYS A 116 -2.22 -0.07 -10.22
N HIS A 117 -1.23 -0.09 -11.13
CA HIS A 117 -1.32 -0.76 -12.43
C HIS A 117 -1.73 -2.24 -12.33
N ILE A 118 -1.24 -2.97 -11.33
CA ILE A 118 -1.57 -4.38 -11.13
C ILE A 118 -3.02 -4.55 -10.66
N LYS A 119 -3.46 -3.72 -9.72
CA LYS A 119 -4.79 -3.83 -9.08
C LYS A 119 -5.91 -3.27 -9.95
N GLN A 120 -5.59 -2.30 -10.80
CA GLN A 120 -6.55 -1.50 -11.55
C GLN A 120 -6.11 -1.37 -13.02
N PHE A 121 -5.62 -2.46 -13.61
CA PHE A 121 -5.02 -2.45 -14.95
C PHE A 121 -5.97 -1.86 -16.01
N LEU A 122 -7.22 -2.33 -16.08
CA LEU A 122 -8.20 -1.83 -17.03
C LEU A 122 -8.57 -0.36 -16.79
N THR A 123 -8.69 0.04 -15.53
CA THR A 123 -8.91 1.44 -15.14
C THR A 123 -7.75 2.31 -15.61
N CYS A 124 -6.50 1.87 -15.39
CA CYS A 124 -5.32 2.59 -15.84
C CYS A 124 -5.18 2.65 -17.36
N LEU A 125 -5.67 1.63 -18.08
CA LEU A 125 -5.79 1.67 -19.54
C LEU A 125 -6.84 2.68 -20.02
N ASP A 126 -7.99 2.79 -19.34
CA ASP A 126 -9.00 3.79 -19.72
C ASP A 126 -8.49 5.22 -19.47
N TYR A 127 -7.75 5.40 -18.37
CA TYR A 127 -7.06 6.64 -18.01
C TYR A 127 -5.65 6.77 -18.62
N ALA A 128 -5.31 6.01 -19.67
CA ALA A 128 -3.94 5.97 -20.17
C ALA A 128 -3.38 7.36 -20.54
N HIS A 129 -4.20 8.27 -21.09
CA HIS A 129 -3.76 9.65 -21.43
C HIS A 129 -3.24 10.46 -20.23
N CYS A 130 -3.62 10.11 -19.01
CA CYS A 130 -3.06 10.69 -17.79
C CYS A 130 -1.56 10.40 -17.61
N GLN A 131 -1.00 9.40 -18.31
CA GLN A 131 0.45 9.17 -18.30
C GLN A 131 1.24 10.41 -18.77
N ASN A 132 0.64 11.30 -19.56
CA ASN A 132 1.30 12.54 -19.97
C ASN A 132 1.56 13.53 -18.81
N LEU A 133 0.94 13.34 -17.64
CA LEU A 133 1.23 14.12 -16.42
C LEU A 133 2.55 13.71 -15.76
N ARG A 134 3.09 12.53 -16.05
CA ARG A 134 4.34 12.05 -15.45
C ARG A 134 5.53 12.78 -16.05
N ASN A 135 6.50 13.11 -15.19
CA ASN A 135 7.71 13.82 -15.62
C ASN A 135 8.64 12.94 -16.48
N SER A 136 8.51 11.61 -16.37
CA SER A 136 9.39 10.65 -17.02
C SER A 136 8.84 10.06 -18.32
N THR A 137 7.69 10.54 -18.82
CA THR A 137 6.97 9.89 -19.91
C THR A 137 7.74 9.97 -21.21
N LYS A 138 8.00 8.81 -21.83
CA LYS A 138 8.65 8.73 -23.14
C LYS A 138 7.68 8.40 -24.27
N VAL A 139 6.54 7.82 -23.92
CA VAL A 139 5.53 7.36 -24.88
C VAL A 139 4.20 8.02 -24.59
N VAL A 140 3.71 8.79 -25.56
CA VAL A 140 2.35 9.31 -25.53
C VAL A 140 1.40 8.11 -25.76
N PRO A 141 0.33 7.95 -24.98
CA PRO A 141 -0.67 6.91 -25.19
C PRO A 141 -1.30 6.97 -26.58
N ALA A 142 -1.62 5.80 -27.13
CA ALA A 142 -2.18 5.67 -28.47
C ALA A 142 -3.49 6.45 -28.60
N PRO A 143 -3.82 6.93 -29.82
CA PRO A 143 -5.13 7.49 -30.11
C PRO A 143 -6.27 6.54 -29.70
N PRO A 144 -7.42 7.08 -29.25
CA PRO A 144 -8.55 6.29 -28.78
C PRO A 144 -9.20 5.43 -29.88
N ASP A 145 -8.85 5.63 -31.14
CA ASP A 145 -9.34 4.94 -32.33
C ASP A 145 -8.25 4.10 -33.01
N ILE A 146 -7.19 3.74 -32.29
CA ILE A 146 -6.07 2.94 -32.83
C ILE A 146 -6.52 1.60 -33.42
N ASP A 147 -7.60 1.01 -32.89
CA ASP A 147 -8.21 -0.22 -33.42
C ASP A 147 -8.88 0.01 -34.78
N GLU A 148 -9.52 1.16 -34.98
CA GLU A 148 -10.10 1.56 -36.26
C GLU A 148 -9.03 1.94 -37.28
N ILE A 149 -8.00 2.68 -36.83
CA ILE A 149 -6.85 3.03 -37.65
C ILE A 149 -6.12 1.76 -38.10
N CYS A 150 -5.83 0.82 -37.20
CA CYS A 150 -5.01 -0.33 -37.52
C CYS A 150 -5.77 -1.52 -38.12
N GLY A 151 -7.07 -1.65 -37.85
CA GLY A 151 -8.04 -2.47 -38.58
C GLY A 151 -7.58 -3.83 -39.14
N ILE A 152 -8.24 -4.26 -40.22
CA ILE A 152 -7.99 -5.58 -40.86
C ILE A 152 -6.74 -5.57 -41.75
N ASP A 153 -6.32 -4.41 -42.26
CA ASP A 153 -5.22 -4.28 -43.24
C ASP A 153 -4.03 -3.49 -42.67
N ARG A 154 -3.63 -3.86 -41.45
CA ARG A 154 -2.58 -3.19 -40.67
C ARG A 154 -1.28 -2.99 -41.44
N ASP A 155 -0.80 -4.04 -42.09
CA ASP A 155 0.53 -4.04 -42.74
C ASP A 155 0.57 -3.16 -44.00
N ASN A 156 -0.59 -2.76 -44.54
CA ASN A 156 -0.70 -1.85 -45.69
C ASN A 156 -1.27 -0.47 -45.32
N ASN A 157 -1.71 -0.26 -44.08
CA ASN A 157 -2.21 1.04 -43.64
C ASN A 157 -1.06 1.96 -43.20
N ALA A 158 -0.69 2.90 -44.08
CA ALA A 158 0.36 3.88 -43.81
C ALA A 158 0.09 4.76 -42.57
N GLU A 159 -1.18 5.06 -42.28
CA GLU A 159 -1.57 5.82 -41.09
C GLU A 159 -1.29 4.99 -39.83
N CYS A 160 -1.75 3.73 -39.80
CA CYS A 160 -1.44 2.81 -38.71
C CYS A 160 0.08 2.69 -38.49
N ILE A 161 0.85 2.42 -39.54
CA ILE A 161 2.32 2.29 -39.43
C ILE A 161 2.93 3.57 -38.83
N SER A 162 2.51 4.75 -39.29
CA SER A 162 3.01 6.02 -38.77
C SER A 162 2.69 6.20 -37.29
N THR A 163 1.43 5.96 -36.89
CA THR A 163 0.99 6.07 -35.49
C THR A 163 1.75 5.08 -34.61
N CYS A 164 1.89 3.83 -35.05
CA CYS A 164 2.61 2.79 -34.31
C CYS A 164 4.10 3.06 -34.14
N MET A 165 4.73 3.80 -35.06
CA MET A 165 6.14 4.14 -34.96
C MET A 165 6.44 5.12 -33.81
N GLU A 166 5.45 5.86 -33.31
CA GLU A 166 5.61 6.73 -32.14
C GLU A 166 5.92 5.92 -30.87
N ALA A 167 5.44 4.68 -30.81
CA ALA A 167 5.68 3.72 -29.74
C ALA A 167 6.71 2.64 -30.13
N ALA A 168 7.60 2.90 -31.09
CA ALA A 168 8.59 1.90 -31.54
C ALA A 168 9.48 1.37 -30.40
N CYS A 169 9.73 2.17 -29.36
CA CYS A 169 10.48 1.73 -28.18
C CYS A 169 9.74 0.67 -27.34
N CYS A 170 8.41 0.56 -27.45
CA CYS A 170 7.61 -0.48 -26.78
C CYS A 170 7.77 -1.85 -27.44
N LEU A 171 8.35 -1.91 -28.65
CA LEU A 171 8.62 -3.13 -29.40
C LEU A 171 10.03 -3.69 -29.13
N ILE A 172 10.85 -2.94 -28.36
CA ILE A 172 12.20 -3.34 -27.97
C ILE A 172 12.10 -4.17 -26.68
N PRO A 173 12.74 -5.35 -26.60
CA PRO A 173 12.76 -6.18 -25.39
C PRO A 173 13.13 -5.35 -24.13
N PRO A 174 12.51 -5.60 -22.98
CA PRO A 174 12.63 -4.75 -21.79
C PRO A 174 14.08 -4.63 -21.29
N ASP A 175 14.86 -5.70 -21.42
CA ASP A 175 16.28 -5.78 -21.05
C ASP A 175 17.24 -5.04 -22.01
N THR A 176 16.71 -4.52 -23.13
CA THR A 176 17.51 -3.89 -24.18
C THR A 176 17.49 -2.36 -24.03
N ALA A 177 18.68 -1.75 -24.10
CA ALA A 177 18.84 -0.30 -24.05
C ALA A 177 17.97 0.40 -25.12
N GLY A 178 17.15 1.35 -24.67
CA GLY A 178 16.21 2.07 -25.53
C GLY A 178 14.77 1.57 -25.46
N SER A 179 14.51 0.47 -24.75
CA SER A 179 13.14 0.09 -24.40
C SER A 179 12.51 1.14 -23.47
N CYS A 180 11.22 1.38 -23.69
CA CYS A 180 10.37 2.21 -22.84
C CYS A 180 9.23 1.40 -22.22
N LEU A 181 9.18 0.08 -22.48
CA LEU A 181 8.11 -0.79 -21.99
C LEU A 181 8.00 -0.75 -20.46
N HIS A 182 9.14 -0.68 -19.77
CA HIS A 182 9.18 -0.60 -18.30
C HIS A 182 8.70 0.76 -17.76
N SER A 183 9.22 1.87 -18.29
CA SER A 183 8.88 3.21 -17.80
C SER A 183 7.47 3.66 -18.17
N ASP A 184 6.93 3.15 -19.27
CA ASP A 184 5.70 3.63 -19.91
C ASP A 184 4.73 2.48 -20.24
N PHE A 185 4.69 1.43 -19.40
CA PHE A 185 3.92 0.20 -19.65
C PHE A 185 2.47 0.46 -20.07
N ILE A 186 1.74 1.31 -19.33
CA ILE A 186 0.34 1.64 -19.66
C ILE A 186 0.23 2.33 -21.02
N SER A 187 1.09 3.30 -21.34
CA SER A 187 1.14 3.93 -22.67
C SER A 187 1.45 2.89 -23.75
N CYS A 188 2.44 2.04 -23.54
CA CYS A 188 2.80 0.97 -24.47
C CYS A 188 1.64 -0.01 -24.70
N ALA A 189 0.93 -0.41 -23.65
CA ALA A 189 -0.20 -1.33 -23.74
C ALA A 189 -1.32 -0.79 -24.64
N THR A 190 -1.54 0.52 -24.68
CA THR A 190 -2.53 1.12 -25.62
C THR A 190 -2.19 0.89 -27.10
N TYR A 191 -0.93 0.63 -27.44
CA TYR A 191 -0.49 0.28 -28.80
C TYR A 191 -0.61 -1.21 -29.13
N ALA A 192 -1.33 -2.03 -28.34
CA ALA A 192 -1.48 -3.46 -28.59
C ALA A 192 -1.98 -3.78 -30.02
N TRP A 193 -2.79 -2.89 -30.62
CA TRP A 193 -3.30 -2.99 -31.99
C TRP A 193 -2.25 -2.84 -33.09
N CYS A 194 -1.13 -2.19 -32.80
CA CYS A 194 -0.01 -2.04 -33.73
C CYS A 194 0.71 -3.34 -34.06
N GLY A 195 0.46 -4.39 -33.27
CA GLY A 195 1.08 -5.68 -33.46
C GLY A 195 2.48 -5.75 -32.90
N GLY A 196 2.70 -6.75 -32.07
CA GLY A 196 4.03 -7.06 -31.61
C GLY A 196 4.56 -6.10 -30.56
N LEU A 197 3.70 -5.59 -29.66
CA LEU A 197 4.20 -5.42 -28.29
C LEU A 197 4.95 -6.71 -27.99
N PHE A 198 6.24 -6.58 -27.71
CA PHE A 198 7.06 -7.71 -27.31
C PHE A 198 6.69 -7.99 -25.86
N LEU A 199 5.42 -8.33 -25.64
CA LEU A 199 4.96 -8.93 -24.42
C LEU A 199 5.65 -10.27 -24.40
N PRO A 200 6.51 -10.51 -23.42
CA PRO A 200 7.04 -11.83 -23.19
C PRO A 200 5.87 -12.81 -23.13
N PRO A 201 6.03 -14.06 -23.60
CA PRO A 201 5.01 -15.08 -23.38
C PRO A 201 4.62 -15.07 -21.91
N ILE A 202 3.33 -15.22 -21.63
CA ILE A 202 2.86 -15.28 -20.24
C ILE A 202 3.52 -16.48 -19.59
N ASN A 203 3.91 -16.31 -18.33
CA ASN A 203 4.64 -17.30 -17.56
C ASN A 203 6.02 -17.59 -18.18
N SER A 204 6.67 -16.55 -18.71
CA SER A 204 8.05 -16.60 -19.19
C SER A 204 9.08 -16.29 -18.11
N ALA A 205 8.70 -15.56 -17.06
CA ALA A 205 9.54 -15.28 -15.90
C ALA A 205 8.99 -15.90 -14.61
N VAL A 206 7.68 -16.10 -14.50
CA VAL A 206 7.02 -16.81 -13.39
C VAL A 206 6.35 -18.09 -13.88
N GLU A 207 6.25 -19.12 -13.04
CA GLU A 207 5.46 -20.30 -13.39
C GLU A 207 3.96 -19.98 -13.32
N PRO A 208 3.09 -20.64 -14.11
CA PRO A 208 1.65 -20.44 -14.01
C PRO A 208 1.14 -20.71 -12.59
N PRO A 209 0.26 -19.86 -12.03
CA PRO A 209 -0.26 -20.08 -10.69
C PRO A 209 -1.12 -21.35 -10.62
N PRO A 210 -1.31 -21.92 -9.42
CA PRO A 210 -2.25 -23.01 -9.24
C PRO A 210 -3.69 -22.56 -9.53
N ASP A 211 -4.50 -23.42 -10.16
CA ASP A 211 -5.89 -23.12 -10.58
C ASP A 211 -6.79 -22.59 -9.43
N ASN A 212 -6.45 -22.91 -8.19
CA ASN A 212 -7.20 -22.51 -7.00
C ASN A 212 -6.51 -21.38 -6.20
N LEU A 213 -5.59 -20.62 -6.81
CA LEU A 213 -4.88 -19.52 -6.14
C LEU A 213 -5.86 -18.49 -5.55
N THR A 214 -6.90 -18.09 -6.30
CA THR A 214 -7.91 -17.15 -5.80
C THR A 214 -8.61 -17.66 -4.54
N ASP A 215 -8.95 -18.95 -4.51
CA ASP A 215 -9.57 -19.55 -3.33
C ASP A 215 -8.57 -19.58 -2.17
N ILE A 216 -7.37 -20.12 -2.38
CA ILE A 216 -6.31 -20.24 -1.36
C ILE A 216 -6.00 -18.87 -0.73
N CYS A 217 -5.85 -17.84 -1.57
CA CYS A 217 -5.42 -16.50 -1.19
C CYS A 217 -6.56 -15.51 -0.97
N SER A 218 -7.82 -15.95 -0.96
CA SER A 218 -8.94 -15.10 -0.60
C SER A 218 -8.77 -14.59 0.84
N LEU A 219 -9.14 -13.32 1.09
CA LEU A 219 -9.04 -12.71 2.42
C LEU A 219 -9.70 -13.60 3.50
N ASP A 220 -10.91 -14.10 3.24
CA ASP A 220 -11.61 -14.98 4.17
C ASP A 220 -10.80 -16.24 4.53
N ASN A 221 -10.13 -16.88 3.57
CA ASN A 221 -9.37 -18.09 3.84
C ASN A 221 -8.07 -17.81 4.59
N ILE A 222 -7.33 -16.76 4.21
CA ILE A 222 -6.06 -16.41 4.86
C ILE A 222 -6.26 -15.83 6.27
N PHE A 223 -7.38 -15.14 6.53
CA PHE A 223 -7.69 -14.62 7.88
C PHE A 223 -8.18 -15.70 8.84
N MET A 224 -8.82 -16.77 8.35
CA MET A 224 -9.45 -17.75 9.25
C MET A 224 -8.46 -18.76 9.87
N GLN A 225 -7.37 -19.11 9.17
CA GLN A 225 -6.44 -20.15 9.62
C GLN A 225 -5.02 -19.87 9.14
N SER A 226 -4.04 -19.93 10.05
CA SER A 226 -2.62 -19.78 9.74
C SER A 226 -2.11 -20.79 8.70
N GLU A 227 -2.68 -22.01 8.70
CA GLU A 227 -2.37 -23.03 7.69
C GLU A 227 -2.77 -22.59 6.26
N ASN A 228 -3.91 -21.88 6.11
CA ASN A 228 -4.35 -21.40 4.80
C ASN A 228 -3.48 -20.25 4.31
N ARG A 229 -3.06 -19.36 5.22
CA ARG A 229 -2.08 -18.33 4.88
C ARG A 229 -0.77 -18.94 4.38
N ASN A 230 -0.24 -19.95 5.07
CA ASN A 230 0.99 -20.62 4.64
C ASN A 230 0.83 -21.28 3.26
N LYS A 231 -0.33 -21.88 2.97
CA LYS A 231 -0.64 -22.38 1.62
C LYS A 231 -0.66 -21.27 0.58
N CYS A 232 -1.18 -20.09 0.92
CA CYS A 232 -1.13 -18.92 0.03
C CYS A 232 0.32 -18.45 -0.18
N VAL A 233 1.12 -18.33 0.89
CA VAL A 233 2.54 -17.96 0.78
C VAL A 233 3.30 -18.94 -0.11
N GLU A 234 3.14 -20.25 0.10
CA GLU A 234 3.75 -21.30 -0.73
C GLU A 234 3.27 -21.21 -2.19
N ALA A 235 1.97 -21.03 -2.40
CA ALA A 235 1.40 -20.88 -3.74
C ALA A 235 1.87 -19.60 -4.45
N CYS A 236 2.31 -18.58 -3.71
CA CYS A 236 2.79 -17.29 -4.23
C CYS A 236 4.33 -17.20 -4.31
N GLU A 237 5.07 -18.23 -3.89
CA GLU A 237 6.54 -18.20 -3.79
C GLU A 237 7.19 -17.94 -5.16
N GLU A 238 6.69 -18.60 -6.21
CA GLU A 238 7.19 -18.45 -7.58
C GLU A 238 7.01 -17.03 -8.14
N ALA A 239 6.04 -16.27 -7.61
CA ALA A 239 5.76 -14.90 -7.99
C ALA A 239 6.25 -13.87 -6.96
N ALA A 240 7.06 -14.27 -5.98
CA ALA A 240 7.62 -13.35 -4.98
C ALA A 240 8.42 -12.21 -5.64
N CYS A 241 8.98 -12.45 -6.82
CA CYS A 241 9.68 -11.44 -7.61
C CYS A 241 8.75 -10.34 -8.17
N CYS A 242 7.45 -10.58 -8.36
CA CYS A 242 6.53 -9.64 -9.00
C CYS A 242 6.30 -8.33 -8.23
N GLY A 243 6.57 -8.33 -6.92
CA GLY A 243 6.50 -7.15 -6.05
C GLY A 243 7.86 -6.71 -5.49
N SER A 244 8.96 -7.34 -5.91
CA SER A 244 10.29 -7.06 -5.36
C SER A 244 10.91 -5.82 -6.01
N LEU A 245 11.63 -5.01 -5.23
CA LEU A 245 12.45 -3.90 -5.75
C LEU A 245 13.76 -4.36 -6.38
N ILE A 246 14.22 -5.56 -6.02
CA ILE A 246 15.47 -6.14 -6.50
C ILE A 246 15.12 -7.43 -7.23
N GLY A 247 15.31 -7.45 -8.54
CA GLY A 247 14.93 -8.59 -9.38
C GLY A 247 13.41 -8.67 -9.59
N ASN A 248 12.78 -7.54 -9.93
CA ASN A 248 11.36 -7.50 -10.27
C ASN A 248 11.11 -8.29 -11.57
N CYS A 249 10.38 -9.39 -11.50
CA CYS A 249 10.02 -10.17 -12.70
C CYS A 249 8.77 -9.63 -13.41
N PHE A 250 8.07 -8.64 -12.83
CA PHE A 250 6.96 -7.95 -13.51
C PHE A 250 7.40 -7.29 -14.81
N GLU A 251 8.67 -6.90 -14.91
CA GLU A 251 9.23 -6.30 -16.11
C GLU A 251 9.37 -7.31 -17.25
N ASP A 252 9.72 -8.55 -16.89
CA ASP A 252 9.94 -9.67 -17.80
C ASP A 252 8.66 -10.47 -18.06
N ASP A 253 7.65 -10.35 -17.20
CA ASP A 253 6.39 -11.10 -17.30
C ASP A 253 5.23 -10.40 -16.57
N PRO A 254 4.78 -9.23 -17.06
CA PRO A 254 3.75 -8.45 -16.37
C PRO A 254 2.43 -9.21 -16.29
N PHE A 255 2.12 -10.04 -17.30
CA PHE A 255 0.90 -10.83 -17.36
C PHE A 255 0.97 -12.05 -16.47
N GLY A 256 2.09 -12.80 -16.44
CA GLY A 256 2.27 -13.89 -15.48
C GLY A 256 2.15 -13.36 -14.05
N CYS A 257 2.81 -12.24 -13.75
CA CYS A 257 2.69 -11.58 -12.44
C CYS A 257 1.27 -11.13 -12.09
N MET A 258 0.50 -10.71 -13.09
CA MET A 258 -0.91 -10.34 -12.89
C MET A 258 -1.79 -11.55 -12.55
N GLU A 259 -1.47 -12.76 -13.03
CA GLU A 259 -2.20 -13.99 -12.63
C GLU A 259 -2.02 -14.30 -11.12
N TYR A 260 -0.99 -13.75 -10.49
CA TYR A 260 -0.74 -13.84 -9.04
C TYR A 260 -1.34 -12.71 -8.21
N ALA A 261 -2.21 -11.88 -8.77
CA ALA A 261 -2.82 -10.79 -8.03
C ALA A 261 -3.53 -11.16 -6.70
N PRO A 262 -4.14 -12.36 -6.54
CA PRO A 262 -4.64 -12.79 -5.24
C PRO A 262 -3.58 -12.75 -4.12
N CYS A 263 -2.31 -12.95 -4.46
CA CYS A 263 -1.18 -12.85 -3.52
C CYS A 263 -0.99 -11.45 -2.93
N ALA A 264 -1.54 -10.41 -3.56
CA ALA A 264 -1.50 -9.04 -3.02
C ALA A 264 -2.26 -8.89 -1.69
N ALA A 265 -3.01 -9.91 -1.25
CA ALA A 265 -3.60 -10.00 0.07
C ALA A 265 -2.59 -10.40 1.18
N LEU A 266 -1.48 -11.06 0.83
CA LEU A 266 -0.47 -11.50 1.80
C LEU A 266 0.15 -10.34 2.60
N PRO A 267 0.56 -9.20 1.98
CA PRO A 267 1.05 -8.05 2.73
C PRO A 267 -0.01 -7.42 3.64
N LEU A 268 -1.31 -7.63 3.38
CA LEU A 268 -2.39 -7.12 4.24
C LEU A 268 -2.60 -7.99 5.49
N THR A 269 -2.02 -9.20 5.51
CA THR A 269 -2.29 -10.22 6.52
C THR A 269 -1.06 -10.66 7.31
N GLY A 270 0.03 -9.90 7.24
CA GLY A 270 1.14 -10.12 8.16
C GLY A 270 2.52 -10.34 7.53
N GLY A 271 2.85 -9.67 6.42
CA GLY A 271 4.19 -9.66 5.80
C GLY A 271 5.00 -10.99 5.86
N SER A 272 6.29 -10.94 6.19
CA SER A 272 7.16 -12.12 6.33
C SER A 272 7.00 -12.84 7.69
N LEU A 273 6.21 -12.28 8.61
CA LEU A 273 6.01 -12.87 9.93
C LEU A 273 5.11 -14.10 9.89
N SER A 274 5.49 -15.10 10.69
CA SER A 274 4.66 -16.25 11.02
C SER A 274 3.51 -15.81 11.94
N HIS A 275 2.43 -16.59 12.01
CA HIS A 275 1.39 -16.38 13.02
C HIS A 275 1.91 -16.70 14.42
N ALA A 276 1.33 -16.06 15.43
CA ALA A 276 1.60 -16.41 16.82
C ALA A 276 1.18 -17.85 17.11
N PRO A 277 1.92 -18.58 17.96
CA PRO A 277 1.44 -19.84 18.51
C PRO A 277 0.08 -19.65 19.21
N ASP A 278 -0.86 -20.60 19.03
CA ASP A 278 -2.21 -20.50 19.62
C ASP A 278 -2.20 -20.29 21.15
N ASN A 279 -1.17 -20.79 21.83
CA ASN A 279 -0.99 -20.68 23.27
C ASN A 279 -0.10 -19.51 23.70
N LEU A 280 0.30 -18.61 22.80
CA LEU A 280 1.17 -17.47 23.11
C LEU A 280 0.56 -16.59 24.19
N THR A 281 -0.76 -16.35 24.14
CA THR A 281 -1.46 -15.55 25.17
C THR A 281 -1.36 -16.18 26.56
N GLU A 282 -1.48 -17.51 26.67
CA GLU A 282 -1.36 -18.24 27.94
C GLU A 282 0.10 -18.27 28.42
N MET A 283 1.03 -18.55 27.49
CA MET A 283 2.46 -18.66 27.74
C MET A 283 3.08 -17.35 28.21
N CYS A 284 2.65 -16.23 27.62
CA CYS A 284 3.11 -14.88 27.90
C CYS A 284 2.17 -14.11 28.85
N SER A 285 1.19 -14.79 29.47
CA SER A 285 0.35 -14.16 30.48
C SER A 285 1.16 -13.81 31.72
N LEU A 286 0.81 -12.70 32.38
CA LEU A 286 1.47 -12.27 33.62
C LEU A 286 1.43 -13.35 34.71
N GLU A 287 0.33 -14.10 34.79
CA GLU A 287 0.18 -15.21 35.74
C GLU A 287 1.20 -16.32 35.46
N THR A 288 1.36 -16.75 34.20
CA THR A 288 2.35 -17.78 33.82
C THR A 288 3.78 -17.28 34.04
N LEU A 289 4.08 -16.04 33.65
CA LEU A 289 5.39 -15.41 33.80
C LEU A 289 5.83 -15.32 35.27
N THR A 290 4.90 -15.09 36.20
CA THR A 290 5.20 -14.95 37.64
C THR A 290 5.13 -16.26 38.42
N SER A 291 4.39 -17.25 37.94
CA SER A 291 4.14 -18.50 38.68
C SER A 291 5.17 -19.61 38.41
N ALA A 292 5.85 -19.59 37.27
CA ALA A 292 6.74 -20.68 36.84
C ALA A 292 8.17 -20.20 36.51
N PRO A 293 9.21 -20.76 37.15
CA PRO A 293 10.60 -20.49 36.76
C PRO A 293 10.84 -20.88 35.30
N GLY A 294 11.44 -19.98 34.51
CA GLY A 294 11.71 -20.18 33.07
C GLY A 294 10.52 -19.89 32.15
N ALA A 295 9.35 -19.47 32.67
CA ALA A 295 8.24 -19.03 31.83
C ALA A 295 8.59 -17.82 30.95
N GLY A 296 9.40 -16.90 31.48
CA GLY A 296 9.95 -15.77 30.72
C GLY A 296 10.74 -16.22 29.50
N ASP A 297 11.65 -17.19 29.65
CA ASP A 297 12.44 -17.71 28.53
C ASP A 297 11.55 -18.40 27.47
N ASN A 298 10.53 -19.13 27.90
CA ASN A 298 9.59 -19.77 26.97
C ASN A 298 8.79 -18.74 26.16
N CYS A 299 8.27 -17.71 26.83
CA CYS A 299 7.59 -16.60 26.16
C CYS A 299 8.56 -15.86 25.23
N ALA A 300 9.78 -15.55 25.68
CA ALA A 300 10.80 -14.88 24.87
C ALA A 300 11.14 -15.64 23.58
N ASN A 301 11.34 -16.95 23.68
CA ASN A 301 11.58 -17.80 22.51
C ASN A 301 10.37 -17.84 21.58
N ALA A 302 9.14 -17.86 22.12
CA ALA A 302 7.93 -17.84 21.30
C ALA A 302 7.70 -16.49 20.61
N CYS A 303 8.29 -15.41 21.14
CA CYS A 303 8.19 -14.05 20.62
C CYS A 303 9.37 -13.63 19.73
N GLU A 304 10.44 -14.43 19.65
CA GLU A 304 11.73 -14.06 19.04
C GLU A 304 11.57 -13.51 17.62
N ASP A 305 10.83 -14.22 16.77
CA ASP A 305 10.60 -13.85 15.37
C ASP A 305 9.77 -12.56 15.22
N ALA A 306 9.00 -12.19 16.25
CA ALA A 306 8.05 -11.07 16.26
C ALA A 306 8.47 -9.93 17.18
N MET A 307 9.71 -9.91 17.67
CA MET A 307 10.20 -8.79 18.49
C MET A 307 10.18 -7.46 17.73
N CYS A 308 10.28 -7.49 16.40
CA CYS A 308 10.11 -6.31 15.58
C CYS A 308 8.70 -5.68 15.70
N CYS A 309 7.66 -6.45 16.05
CA CYS A 309 6.30 -5.93 16.21
C CYS A 309 6.13 -4.99 17.40
N VAL A 310 7.08 -5.06 18.34
CA VAL A 310 7.11 -4.27 19.57
C VAL A 310 8.34 -3.37 19.64
N ALA A 311 9.22 -3.43 18.62
CA ALA A 311 10.40 -2.58 18.51
C ALA A 311 9.99 -1.15 18.14
N PRO A 312 10.60 -0.12 18.74
CA PRO A 312 10.38 1.27 18.33
C PRO A 312 11.13 1.62 17.04
N GLY A 313 10.63 2.59 16.28
CA GLY A 313 11.32 3.20 15.15
C GLY A 313 11.39 2.31 13.89
N ASP A 314 12.48 2.41 13.14
CA ASP A 314 12.66 1.77 11.83
C ASP A 314 12.83 0.24 11.90
N GLU A 315 12.98 -0.33 13.09
CA GLU A 315 12.99 -1.79 13.31
C GLU A 315 11.56 -2.36 13.49
N ASN A 316 10.55 -1.51 13.38
CA ASN A 316 9.16 -1.89 13.52
C ASN A 316 8.63 -2.54 12.23
N CYS A 317 8.36 -3.84 12.29
CA CYS A 317 7.83 -4.57 11.15
C CYS A 317 6.32 -4.34 10.92
N LEU A 318 5.64 -3.51 11.73
CA LEU A 318 4.28 -3.04 11.47
C LEU A 318 4.17 -2.36 10.09
N ASP A 319 5.17 -1.57 9.72
CA ASP A 319 5.20 -0.82 8.47
C ASP A 319 5.52 -1.71 7.25
N ASP A 320 6.09 -2.90 7.48
CA ASP A 320 6.37 -3.94 6.47
C ASP A 320 5.13 -4.81 6.13
N GLY A 321 3.92 -4.32 6.45
CA GLY A 321 2.68 -5.07 6.25
C GLY A 321 2.48 -6.21 7.26
N ASN A 322 3.24 -6.25 8.36
CA ASN A 322 3.06 -7.27 9.39
C ASN A 322 1.93 -6.97 10.39
N PHE A 323 1.06 -5.99 10.11
CA PHE A 323 0.04 -5.50 11.05
C PHE A 323 -0.77 -6.61 11.74
N LEU A 324 -1.31 -7.55 10.97
CA LEU A 324 -2.13 -8.62 11.53
C LEU A 324 -1.29 -9.57 12.40
N ALA A 325 -0.16 -10.07 11.90
CA ALA A 325 0.73 -10.93 12.66
C ALA A 325 1.16 -10.23 13.96
N CYS A 326 1.57 -8.96 13.88
CA CYS A 326 1.94 -8.16 15.05
C CYS A 326 0.82 -7.99 16.08
N SER A 327 -0.44 -7.98 15.65
CA SER A 327 -1.57 -7.94 16.58
C SER A 327 -1.70 -9.22 17.41
N GLU A 328 -1.30 -10.38 16.87
CA GLU A 328 -1.30 -11.65 17.58
C GLU A 328 -0.13 -11.73 18.59
N TYR A 329 1.00 -11.12 18.24
CA TYR A 329 2.18 -11.01 19.12
C TYR A 329 2.12 -9.84 20.11
N LEU A 330 1.01 -9.10 20.22
CA LEU A 330 0.92 -7.97 21.13
C LEU A 330 1.19 -8.37 22.60
N VAL A 331 0.88 -9.62 22.97
CA VAL A 331 1.20 -10.15 24.30
C VAL A 331 2.70 -10.23 24.57
N CYS A 332 3.55 -10.33 23.54
CA CYS A 332 5.02 -10.30 23.67
C CYS A 332 5.56 -8.96 24.15
N ALA A 333 4.77 -7.88 24.06
CA ALA A 333 5.10 -6.62 24.68
C ALA A 333 5.34 -6.78 26.19
N THR A 334 4.83 -7.86 26.82
CA THR A 334 5.12 -8.16 28.23
C THR A 334 6.57 -8.53 28.52
N LEU A 335 7.37 -8.86 27.49
CA LEU A 335 8.80 -9.15 27.64
C LEU A 335 9.69 -7.90 27.58
N LEU A 336 9.25 -6.89 26.81
CA LEU A 336 9.92 -5.58 26.76
C LEU A 336 9.74 -4.77 28.03
N ILE A 337 8.89 -5.27 28.90
CA ILE A 337 8.85 -4.87 30.27
C ILE A 337 10.14 -5.33 30.94
N GLU A 338 11.19 -4.53 30.83
CA GLU A 338 12.24 -4.57 31.83
C GLU A 338 11.58 -4.18 33.15
N GLY A 339 11.42 -5.16 34.04
CA GLY A 339 11.07 -4.95 35.43
C GLY A 339 12.17 -4.16 36.12
N GLY A 340 12.33 -2.89 35.78
CA GLY A 340 12.96 -1.91 36.64
C GLY A 340 12.16 -1.96 37.92
N GLY A 341 12.74 -2.59 38.95
CA GLY A 341 12.09 -2.84 40.23
C GLY A 341 11.63 -1.52 40.80
N LEU A 342 10.37 -1.19 40.53
CA LEU A 342 9.78 0.03 41.03
C LEU A 342 9.40 -0.27 42.48
N GLU A 343 10.06 0.43 43.40
CA GLU A 343 9.69 0.34 44.81
C GLU A 343 8.29 0.90 45.03
N ASP A 344 7.58 0.34 46.00
CA ASP A 344 6.29 0.87 46.45
C ASP A 344 6.46 2.34 46.88
N PRO A 345 5.44 3.20 46.66
CA PRO A 345 5.52 4.59 47.08
C PRO A 345 5.78 4.70 48.58
N PRO A 346 6.64 5.62 49.04
CA PRO A 346 6.97 5.74 50.45
C PRO A 346 5.74 6.15 51.26
N GLU A 347 5.65 5.70 52.52
CA GLU A 347 4.44 5.90 53.36
C GLU A 347 4.07 7.38 53.55
N ASN A 348 5.06 8.29 53.50
CA ASN A 348 4.86 9.73 53.65
C ASN A 348 4.46 10.45 52.36
N ILE A 349 4.30 9.76 51.23
CA ILE A 349 3.97 10.39 49.94
C ILE A 349 2.66 11.19 50.00
N THR A 350 1.70 10.74 50.81
CA THR A 350 0.41 11.41 50.98
C THR A 350 0.57 12.76 51.69
N ASP A 351 1.48 12.82 52.65
CA ASP A 351 1.77 14.03 53.41
C ASP A 351 2.59 15.01 52.55
N VAL A 352 3.68 14.53 51.93
CA VAL A 352 4.58 15.38 51.11
C VAL A 352 3.86 15.95 49.90
N CYS A 353 3.07 15.12 49.20
CA CYS A 353 2.29 15.55 48.03
C CYS A 353 0.88 16.04 48.38
N SER A 354 0.59 16.39 49.64
CA SER A 354 -0.71 16.94 50.02
C SER A 354 -0.97 18.29 49.33
N TRP A 355 -2.24 18.63 49.14
CA TRP A 355 -2.66 19.89 48.51
C TRP A 355 -2.06 21.14 49.19
N ASP A 356 -1.91 21.12 50.52
CA ASP A 356 -1.36 22.24 51.27
C ASP A 356 0.15 22.40 51.03
N ASN A 357 0.88 21.30 50.83
CA ASN A 357 2.33 21.32 50.63
C ASN A 357 2.73 21.64 49.18
N VAL A 358 1.96 21.18 48.19
CA VAL A 358 2.24 21.47 46.76
C VAL A 358 1.91 22.90 46.33
N GLN A 359 1.29 23.70 47.21
CA GLN A 359 1.08 25.13 46.97
C GLN A 359 2.35 25.97 47.18
N ASP A 360 3.30 25.47 47.97
CA ASP A 360 4.60 26.09 48.17
C ASP A 360 5.62 25.54 47.15
N ALA A 361 6.54 26.38 46.68
CA ALA A 361 7.54 25.99 45.69
C ALA A 361 8.46 24.86 46.19
N GLU A 362 8.82 24.88 47.48
CA GLU A 362 9.67 23.86 48.10
C GLU A 362 8.92 22.53 48.21
N GLY A 363 7.68 22.55 48.73
CA GLY A 363 6.86 21.34 48.87
C GLY A 363 6.45 20.73 47.52
N CYS A 364 6.20 21.57 46.51
CA CYS A 364 6.02 21.13 45.14
C CYS A 364 7.27 20.41 44.58
N ALA A 365 8.46 21.00 44.74
CA ALA A 365 9.70 20.41 44.25
C ALA A 365 10.01 19.08 44.96
N GLU A 366 9.74 18.99 46.26
CA GLU A 366 9.89 17.76 47.04
C GLU A 366 8.93 16.67 46.55
N CYS A 367 7.65 16.99 46.35
CA CYS A 367 6.68 16.06 45.80
C CYS A 367 7.07 15.57 44.39
N ARG A 368 7.50 16.48 43.50
CA ARG A 368 7.95 16.14 42.15
C ARG A 368 9.14 15.19 42.18
N ASN A 369 10.11 15.44 43.06
CA ASN A 369 11.29 14.57 43.20
C ASN A 369 10.92 13.16 43.66
N LEU A 370 9.96 13.02 44.59
CA LEU A 370 9.46 11.71 45.00
C LEU A 370 8.76 10.99 43.84
N CYS A 371 7.87 11.71 43.13
CA CYS A 371 7.08 11.17 42.03
C CYS A 371 7.90 10.82 40.79
N ASN A 372 9.05 11.46 40.58
CA ASN A 372 9.96 11.16 39.47
C ASN A 372 10.45 9.70 39.49
N THR A 373 10.51 9.07 40.66
CA THR A 373 10.85 7.64 40.81
C THR A 373 9.90 6.74 40.01
N ALA A 374 8.64 7.14 39.86
CA ALA A 374 7.60 6.42 39.13
C ALA A 374 7.12 7.18 37.89
N SER A 375 7.93 8.09 37.34
CA SER A 375 7.59 8.82 36.11
C SER A 375 7.31 7.87 34.93
N CYS A 376 8.00 6.73 34.89
CA CYS A 376 7.79 5.67 33.92
C CYS A 376 6.36 5.06 33.94
N CYS A 377 5.62 5.19 35.05
CA CYS A 377 4.25 4.68 35.14
C CYS A 377 3.24 5.51 34.34
N VAL A 378 3.60 6.75 33.98
CA VAL A 378 2.72 7.70 33.28
C VAL A 378 3.27 8.15 31.92
N THR A 379 4.52 7.81 31.58
CA THR A 379 5.11 8.03 30.25
C THR A 379 4.52 7.06 29.23
N LEU A 380 4.18 7.55 28.02
CA LEU A 380 3.81 6.70 26.88
C LEU A 380 5.04 6.50 25.98
N GLY A 381 5.28 5.28 25.52
CA GLY A 381 6.40 4.95 24.62
C GLY A 381 7.68 4.52 25.35
N GLU A 382 8.84 4.92 24.81
CA GLU A 382 10.16 4.56 25.34
C GLU A 382 10.29 5.04 26.80
N GLY A 383 10.60 4.11 27.72
CA GLY A 383 10.66 4.38 29.16
C GLY A 383 9.33 4.22 29.92
N ASN A 384 8.27 3.69 29.30
CA ASN A 384 7.09 3.23 30.04
C ASN A 384 7.42 1.97 30.86
N CYS A 385 7.02 1.96 32.14
CA CYS A 385 7.17 0.80 33.03
C CYS A 385 5.83 0.25 33.56
N LEU A 386 4.69 0.78 33.09
CA LEU A 386 3.34 0.46 33.56
C LEU A 386 3.04 -1.03 33.46
N ALA A 387 3.39 -1.64 32.34
CA ALA A 387 3.01 -3.02 32.08
C ALA A 387 3.71 -4.00 33.05
N GLY A 388 4.90 -3.66 33.58
CA GLY A 388 5.69 -4.51 34.49
C GLY A 388 5.55 -4.26 35.95
N ASN A 389 5.20 -3.03 36.25
CA ASN A 389 4.99 -2.59 37.60
C ASN A 389 3.50 -2.30 37.79
N LEU A 390 2.58 -3.02 37.11
CA LEU A 390 1.15 -2.64 37.09
C LEU A 390 0.58 -2.41 38.49
N GLU A 391 0.90 -3.30 39.44
CA GLU A 391 0.49 -3.14 40.85
C GLU A 391 1.14 -1.90 41.49
N THR A 392 2.46 -1.74 41.37
CA THR A 392 3.20 -0.61 41.94
C THR A 392 2.80 0.72 41.30
N CYS A 393 2.68 0.77 39.98
CA CYS A 393 2.17 1.89 39.20
C CYS A 393 0.73 2.22 39.54
N ALA A 394 -0.13 1.24 39.85
CA ALA A 394 -1.46 1.53 40.38
C ALA A 394 -1.37 2.19 41.76
N LYS A 395 -0.45 1.77 42.64
CA LYS A 395 -0.20 2.45 43.93
C LYS A 395 0.32 3.88 43.72
N TRP A 396 1.23 4.11 42.79
CA TRP A 396 1.72 5.44 42.42
C TRP A 396 0.65 6.30 41.75
N ALA A 397 -0.23 5.74 40.92
CA ALA A 397 -1.34 6.44 40.28
C ALA A 397 -2.45 6.83 41.28
N LEU A 398 -2.63 6.03 42.33
CA LEU A 398 -3.53 6.33 43.44
C LEU A 398 -2.90 7.30 44.48
N SER A 399 -1.59 7.53 44.39
CA SER A 399 -0.91 8.53 45.23
C SER A 399 -1.18 9.96 44.74
N PRO A 400 -0.94 11.00 45.56
CA PRO A 400 -1.17 12.38 45.15
C PRO A 400 -0.17 12.91 44.11
N CYS A 401 0.65 12.05 43.50
CA CYS A 401 1.59 12.43 42.44
C CYS A 401 0.95 13.13 41.23
N VAL A 402 -0.35 12.89 40.98
CA VAL A 402 -1.11 13.65 39.97
C VAL A 402 -1.07 15.17 40.25
N LEU A 403 -1.00 15.58 41.52
CA LEU A 403 -0.94 16.99 41.92
C LEU A 403 0.40 17.66 41.57
N SER A 404 1.47 16.89 41.38
CA SER A 404 2.79 17.44 40.97
C SER A 404 2.75 18.11 39.59
N SER A 405 1.79 17.71 38.74
CA SER A 405 1.53 18.36 37.44
C SER A 405 0.84 19.73 37.56
N LEU A 406 0.25 20.04 38.73
CA LEU A 406 -0.40 21.33 39.02
C LEU A 406 0.56 22.36 39.62
N CYS A 407 1.78 21.94 39.93
CA CYS A 407 2.87 22.84 40.27
C CYS A 407 3.08 23.86 39.15
N LYS A 408 2.93 25.14 39.46
CA LYS A 408 3.29 26.19 38.51
C LYS A 408 4.79 26.11 38.25
N GLU A 409 5.16 25.97 36.99
CA GLU A 409 6.53 26.26 36.58
C GLU A 409 6.70 27.76 36.76
N ASP A 410 7.60 28.16 37.65
CA ASP A 410 8.02 29.55 37.74
C ASP A 410 8.73 29.88 36.42
N GLU A 411 8.01 30.47 35.47
CA GLU A 411 8.52 30.92 34.17
C GLU A 411 9.61 32.02 34.29
N ASP A 412 10.06 32.35 35.51
CA ASP A 412 10.92 33.51 35.79
C ASP A 412 12.40 33.17 36.03
N ASP A 413 12.78 31.89 36.01
CA ASP A 413 14.20 31.47 36.06
C ASP A 413 14.83 31.37 34.65
N THR A 414 14.59 32.37 33.81
CA THR A 414 15.52 32.62 32.70
C THR A 414 16.80 33.21 33.31
N PRO A 415 17.97 32.55 33.18
CA PRO A 415 19.22 33.14 33.62
C PRO A 415 19.40 34.45 32.85
N SER A 416 19.29 35.58 33.54
CA SER A 416 19.53 36.90 32.95
C SER A 416 20.92 36.87 32.31
N LEU A 417 20.96 36.82 30.97
CA LEU A 417 22.18 36.87 30.19
C LEU A 417 23.01 38.08 30.64
N PRO A 418 24.31 37.93 30.89
CA PRO A 418 25.17 39.08 31.19
C PRO A 418 25.09 40.07 30.01
N PRO A 419 25.04 41.39 30.26
CA PRO A 419 24.88 42.39 29.22
C PRO A 419 26.06 42.32 28.24
N ASP A 420 25.76 41.91 27.01
CA ASP A 420 26.73 41.83 25.92
C ASP A 420 27.40 43.19 25.65
N HIS A 421 28.72 43.13 25.55
CA HIS A 421 29.56 44.19 25.01
C HIS A 421 29.20 44.43 23.54
N LEU A 422 28.62 45.60 23.25
CA LEU A 422 28.51 46.15 21.90
C LEU A 422 29.90 46.24 21.23
N PRO A 423 30.11 45.71 20.02
CA PRO A 423 31.30 45.99 19.24
C PRO A 423 31.24 47.41 18.64
N PRO A 424 32.39 48.07 18.43
CA PRO A 424 32.44 49.42 17.91
C PRO A 424 32.14 49.43 16.41
N THR A 425 31.26 50.33 16.00
CA THR A 425 31.06 50.71 14.61
C THR A 425 32.28 51.48 14.09
N GLY A 426 33.03 50.87 13.16
CA GLY A 426 33.97 51.54 12.25
C GLY A 426 33.60 51.13 10.82
N GLN A 427 33.10 52.03 9.97
CA GLN A 427 33.86 52.87 9.03
C GLN A 427 34.78 52.07 8.09
N ALA A 428 34.27 51.77 6.89
CA ALA A 428 34.81 52.19 5.59
C ALA A 428 33.79 51.88 4.49
#